data_AF-A0A3P6TSK5-F1
#
_entry.id   AF-A0A3P6TSK5-F1
#
_cell.length_a   1.000
_cell.length_b   1.000
_cell.length_c   1.000
_cell.angle_alpha   90.00
_cell.angle_beta   90.00
_cell.angle_gamma   90.00
#
_symmetry.space_group_name_H-M   'P 1'
#
loop_
_entity.id
_entity.type
_entity.pdbx_description
1 polymer ?
#
loop_
_entity_poly.entity_id
_entity_poly.type
_entity_poly.pdbx_seq_one_letter_code
_entity_poly.pdbx_strand_id
1 'polypeptide(L)'
;MINESIAVIICQSSLELRRYIGPDCLTMDVGGLLKYNHLEWVQHRMDIERMKSSATVIAQSLSEFGRCLKETELPNDVETTARILEIQSAERDAIKEDFRISIRKGLSLLRHVRQLDVKPEHEQLSPARLHNVTAIERMLIQLEETERSFDAFWMKHEKRLTQCLKLRRFEDSFRKLQSSFAKHMIHLEEHREVGDGPKKAEQLAQAHAEYCQQAMVLYAFVLSYRYCYHSCRSIASRIVSLHVSRIITVVFVIITFAL
;
A
#
# COMPACT_ATOMS: atom_id res chain seq x y z
N MET A 1 46.54 24.44 16.62
CA MET A 1 46.17 24.91 15.27
C MET A 1 47.41 24.80 14.39
N ILE A 2 47.49 23.79 13.53
CA ILE A 2 48.59 23.68 12.57
C ILE A 2 48.25 24.65 11.44
N ASN A 3 49.05 25.70 11.29
CA ASN A 3 48.94 26.68 10.23
C ASN A 3 49.61 26.08 8.99
N GLU A 4 48.90 25.25 8.22
CA GLU A 4 49.42 24.75 6.95
C GLU A 4 49.44 25.91 5.94
N SER A 5 50.62 26.48 5.71
CA SER A 5 50.84 27.44 4.63
C SER A 5 50.70 26.70 3.30
N ILE A 6 49.63 26.99 2.55
CA ILE A 6 49.44 26.47 1.20
C ILE A 6 50.54 27.08 0.30
N ALA A 7 51.45 26.25 -0.18
CA ALA A 7 52.48 26.65 -1.15
C ALA A 7 51.88 26.68 -2.56
N VAL A 8 51.92 27.83 -3.22
CA VAL A 8 51.50 28.00 -4.63
C VAL A 8 52.72 27.84 -5.52
N ILE A 9 52.71 26.85 -6.41
CA ILE A 9 53.78 26.58 -7.37
C ILE A 9 53.30 27.00 -8.76
N ILE A 10 53.99 27.95 -9.39
CA ILE A 10 53.70 28.39 -10.75
C ILE A 10 54.59 27.59 -11.71
N CYS A 11 53.99 26.74 -12.53
CA CYS A 11 54.70 26.00 -13.58
C CYS A 11 54.68 26.81 -14.89
N GLN A 12 55.83 26.97 -15.54
CA GLN A 12 55.98 27.67 -16.81
C GLN A 12 55.73 26.76 -18.03
N SER A 13 55.61 25.44 -17.82
CA SER A 13 55.28 24.48 -18.87
C SER A 13 54.64 23.20 -18.31
N SER A 14 53.99 22.42 -19.18
CA SER A 14 53.46 21.09 -18.80
C SER A 14 54.55 20.08 -18.40
N LEU A 15 55.79 20.28 -18.87
CA LEU A 15 56.94 19.47 -18.47
C LEU A 15 57.35 19.73 -17.01
N GLU A 16 57.28 20.98 -16.57
CA GLU A 16 57.55 21.36 -15.18
C GLU A 16 56.45 20.84 -14.24
N LEU A 17 55.19 20.87 -14.67
CA LEU A 17 54.06 20.30 -13.93
C LEU A 17 54.27 18.81 -13.59
N ARG A 18 54.84 18.04 -14.51
CA ARG A 18 55.13 16.61 -14.32
C ARG A 18 56.23 16.31 -13.29
N ARG A 19 56.97 17.32 -12.81
CA ARG A 19 57.92 17.18 -11.69
C ARG A 19 57.21 17.10 -10.34
N TYR A 20 55.98 17.62 -10.27
CA TYR A 20 55.20 17.71 -9.04
C TYR A 20 54.02 16.75 -9.03
N ILE A 21 53.42 16.47 -10.19
CA ILE A 21 52.24 15.60 -10.33
C ILE A 21 52.59 14.40 -11.21
N GLY A 22 52.28 13.20 -10.71
CA GLY A 22 52.45 11.96 -11.44
C GLY A 22 51.61 11.91 -12.73
N PRO A 23 52.10 11.22 -13.77
CA PRO A 23 51.41 11.15 -15.06
C PRO A 23 50.02 10.49 -14.97
N ASP A 24 49.78 9.63 -13.99
CA ASP A 24 48.49 8.99 -13.65
C ASP A 24 47.41 9.99 -13.19
N CYS A 25 47.81 11.14 -12.66
CA CYS A 25 46.91 12.21 -12.21
C CYS A 25 46.69 13.32 -13.26
N LEU A 26 47.34 13.21 -14.42
CA LEU A 26 47.30 14.20 -15.49
C LEU A 26 46.52 13.68 -16.69
N THR A 27 45.77 14.57 -17.34
CA THR A 27 45.08 14.25 -18.60
C THR A 27 46.06 14.19 -19.77
N MET A 28 45.71 13.46 -20.82
CA MET A 28 46.59 13.23 -21.97
C MET A 28 47.05 14.51 -22.69
N ASP A 29 46.21 15.55 -22.71
CA ASP A 29 46.49 16.87 -23.30
C ASP A 29 47.60 17.65 -22.59
N VAL A 30 47.90 17.32 -21.32
CA VAL A 30 49.02 17.90 -20.55
C VAL A 30 50.16 16.89 -20.31
N GLY A 31 50.15 15.78 -21.04
CA GLY A 31 51.21 14.77 -21.02
C GLY A 31 51.07 13.70 -19.93
N GLY A 32 49.84 13.45 -19.45
CA GLY A 32 49.53 12.36 -18.54
C GLY A 32 48.90 11.13 -19.20
N LEU A 33 48.38 10.22 -18.37
CA LEU A 33 47.80 8.93 -18.73
C LEU A 33 46.28 8.87 -18.52
N LEU A 34 45.69 9.89 -17.87
CA LEU A 34 44.26 9.94 -17.60
C LEU A 34 43.48 10.24 -18.89
N LYS A 35 42.68 9.27 -19.34
CA LYS A 35 41.71 9.48 -20.42
C LYS A 35 40.55 10.32 -19.89
N TYR A 36 40.44 11.55 -20.40
CA TYR A 36 39.35 12.47 -20.08
C TYR A 36 38.53 12.76 -21.32
N ASN A 37 37.21 12.63 -21.19
CA ASN A 37 36.24 13.08 -22.18
C ASN A 37 35.28 14.05 -21.50
N HIS A 38 35.36 15.32 -21.89
CA HIS A 38 34.54 16.38 -21.29
C HIS A 38 33.04 16.11 -21.47
N LEU A 39 32.63 15.69 -22.67
CA LEU A 39 31.22 15.45 -22.99
C LEU A 39 30.66 14.31 -22.15
N GLU A 40 31.41 13.21 -22.01
CA GLU A 40 31.03 12.07 -21.16
C GLU A 40 30.94 12.47 -19.68
N TRP A 41 31.92 13.24 -19.19
CA TRP A 41 31.93 13.71 -17.80
C TRP A 41 30.72 14.60 -17.50
N VAL A 42 30.40 15.55 -18.40
CA VAL A 42 29.21 16.40 -18.27
C VAL A 42 27.94 15.55 -18.30
N GLN A 43 27.83 14.61 -19.24
CA GLN A 43 26.67 13.72 -19.39
C GLN A 43 26.42 12.91 -18.12
N HIS A 44 27.46 12.27 -17.56
CA HIS A 44 27.33 11.52 -16.31
C HIS A 44 26.80 12.38 -15.16
N ARG A 45 27.29 13.62 -15.02
CA ARG A 45 26.79 14.53 -13.98
C ARG A 45 25.33 14.91 -14.22
N MET A 46 24.95 15.23 -15.45
CA MET A 46 23.56 15.52 -15.78
C MET A 46 22.63 14.34 -15.46
N ASP A 47 23.04 13.12 -15.78
CA ASP A 47 22.24 11.93 -15.49
C ASP A 47 22.12 11.63 -13.99
N ILE A 48 23.20 11.83 -13.23
CA ILE A 48 23.17 11.72 -11.77
C ILE A 48 22.21 12.76 -11.18
N GLU A 49 22.26 14.02 -11.63
CA GLU A 49 21.34 15.07 -11.18
C GLU A 49 19.88 14.77 -11.58
N ARG A 50 19.64 14.22 -12.77
CA ARG A 50 18.30 13.73 -13.18
C ARG A 50 17.78 12.64 -12.25
N MET A 51 18.64 11.71 -11.84
CA MET A 51 18.27 10.65 -10.90
C MET A 51 17.95 11.22 -9.52
N LYS A 52 18.75 12.16 -9.01
CA LYS A 52 18.45 12.87 -7.75
C LYS A 52 17.11 13.61 -7.82
N SER A 53 16.85 14.32 -8.92
CA SER A 53 15.58 15.00 -9.14
C SER A 53 14.40 14.02 -9.11
N SER A 54 14.54 12.85 -9.75
CA SER A 54 13.51 11.80 -9.71
C SER A 54 13.27 11.27 -8.29
N ALA A 55 14.34 11.06 -7.51
CA ALA A 55 14.23 10.66 -6.10
C ALA A 55 13.53 11.74 -5.25
N THR A 56 13.78 13.02 -5.50
CA THR A 56 13.10 14.14 -4.84
C THR A 56 11.60 14.14 -5.14
N VAL A 57 11.20 13.90 -6.39
CA VAL A 57 9.78 13.80 -6.78
C VAL A 57 9.11 12.65 -6.03
N ILE A 58 9.73 11.47 -5.99
CA ILE A 58 9.21 10.33 -5.21
C ILE A 58 9.05 10.70 -3.73
N ALA A 59 10.04 11.37 -3.14
CA ALA A 59 9.98 11.78 -1.73
C ALA A 59 8.84 12.77 -1.46
N GLN A 60 8.53 13.66 -2.41
CA GLN A 60 7.39 14.57 -2.34
C GLN A 60 6.07 13.79 -2.41
N SER A 61 5.92 12.90 -3.39
CA SER A 61 4.72 12.06 -3.53
C SER A 61 4.48 11.20 -2.28
N LEU A 62 5.54 10.64 -1.69
CA LEU A 62 5.43 9.89 -0.43
C LEU A 62 5.00 10.77 0.75
N SER A 63 5.46 12.01 0.80
CA SER A 63 5.09 12.96 1.85
C SER A 63 3.62 13.34 1.76
N GLU A 64 3.15 13.64 0.55
CA GLU A 64 1.75 13.95 0.26
C GLU A 64 0.82 12.77 0.55
N PHE A 65 1.20 11.59 0.05
CA PHE A 65 0.46 10.36 0.32
C PHE A 65 0.44 10.02 1.81
N GLY A 66 1.59 10.08 2.48
CA GLY A 66 1.70 9.86 3.92
C GLY A 66 0.83 10.82 4.74
N ARG A 67 0.67 12.07 4.29
CA ARG A 67 -0.27 13.05 4.88
C ARG A 67 -1.72 12.61 4.65
N CYS A 68 -2.08 12.26 3.41
CA CYS A 68 -3.42 11.74 3.07
C CYS A 68 -3.80 10.54 3.96
N LEU A 69 -2.90 9.56 4.13
CA LEU A 69 -3.17 8.37 4.97
C LEU A 69 -3.34 8.69 6.46
N LYS A 70 -2.62 9.70 6.98
CA LYS A 70 -2.74 10.15 8.38
C LYS A 70 -4.04 10.90 8.63
N GLU A 71 -4.46 11.73 7.68
CA GLU A 71 -5.69 12.52 7.74
C GLU A 71 -6.94 11.69 7.41
N THR A 72 -6.77 10.47 6.90
CA THR A 72 -7.89 9.57 6.59
C THR A 72 -8.62 9.15 7.86
N GLU A 73 -9.80 9.72 8.06
CA GLU A 73 -10.78 9.26 9.03
C GLU A 73 -11.50 8.00 8.53
N LEU A 74 -11.89 7.10 9.44
CA LEU A 74 -12.58 5.87 9.09
C LEU A 74 -14.08 6.15 8.83
N PRO A 75 -14.59 5.93 7.60
CA PRO A 75 -15.98 6.23 7.29
C PRO A 75 -16.97 5.30 8.02
N ASN A 76 -18.23 5.72 8.09
CA ASN A 76 -19.32 4.99 8.75
C ASN A 76 -20.22 4.19 7.79
N ASP A 77 -19.91 4.15 6.50
CA ASP A 77 -20.65 3.39 5.49
C ASP A 77 -19.73 2.56 4.58
N VAL A 78 -20.34 1.61 3.86
CA VAL A 78 -19.63 0.63 3.02
C VAL A 78 -19.06 1.28 1.76
N GLU A 79 -19.81 2.18 1.12
CA GLU A 79 -19.46 2.76 -0.18
C GLU A 79 -18.25 3.68 -0.03
N THR A 80 -18.30 4.62 0.91
CA THR A 80 -17.21 5.56 1.15
C THR A 80 -15.95 4.84 1.58
N THR A 81 -16.05 3.84 2.48
CA THR A 81 -14.87 3.07 2.91
C THR A 81 -14.24 2.29 1.74
N ALA A 82 -15.06 1.70 0.87
CA ALA A 82 -14.57 1.00 -0.31
C ALA A 82 -13.91 1.95 -1.32
N ARG A 83 -14.51 3.11 -1.58
CA ARG A 83 -13.98 4.13 -2.49
C ARG A 83 -12.63 4.68 -2.01
N ILE A 84 -12.48 4.97 -0.71
CA ILE A 84 -11.20 5.42 -0.16
C ILE A 84 -10.12 4.35 -0.35
N LEU A 85 -10.44 3.08 -0.06
CA LEU A 85 -9.48 1.98 -0.22
C LEU A 85 -9.04 1.84 -1.68
N GLU A 86 -9.96 1.97 -2.63
CA GLU A 86 -9.68 1.91 -4.07
C GLU A 86 -8.76 3.06 -4.51
N ILE A 87 -9.11 4.31 -4.20
CA ILE A 87 -8.35 5.50 -4.58
C ILE A 87 -6.93 5.43 -4.01
N GLN A 88 -6.80 5.15 -2.71
CA GLN A 88 -5.49 5.11 -2.06
C GLN A 88 -4.63 3.93 -2.55
N SER A 89 -5.25 2.82 -2.95
CA SER A 89 -4.52 1.70 -3.58
C SER A 89 -3.99 2.08 -4.95
N ALA A 90 -4.78 2.81 -5.75
CA ALA A 90 -4.35 3.30 -7.06
C ALA A 90 -3.21 4.33 -6.93
N GLU A 91 -3.30 5.26 -5.97
CA GLU A 91 -2.21 6.20 -5.67
C GLU A 91 -0.93 5.48 -5.23
N ARG A 92 -1.06 4.46 -4.37
CA ARG A 92 0.06 3.58 -3.98
C ARG A 92 0.71 2.95 -5.20
N ASP A 93 -0.08 2.38 -6.10
CA ASP A 93 0.41 1.71 -7.31
C ASP A 93 1.15 2.68 -8.23
N ALA A 94 0.66 3.92 -8.36
CA ALA A 94 1.35 4.97 -9.12
C ALA A 94 2.74 5.30 -8.54
N ILE A 95 2.84 5.47 -7.21
CA ILE A 95 4.13 5.72 -6.54
C ILE A 95 5.09 4.53 -6.71
N LYS A 96 4.59 3.29 -6.64
CA LYS A 96 5.40 2.08 -6.88
C LYS A 96 5.92 2.03 -8.32
N GLU A 97 5.15 2.50 -9.28
CA GLU A 97 5.60 2.59 -10.66
C GLU A 97 6.73 3.63 -10.81
N ASP A 98 6.65 4.77 -10.12
CA ASP A 98 7.72 5.78 -10.10
C ASP A 98 9.03 5.23 -9.51
N PHE A 99 8.95 4.46 -8.42
CA PHE A 99 10.09 3.71 -7.88
C PHE A 99 10.69 2.78 -8.93
N ARG A 100 9.86 1.94 -9.55
CA ARG A 100 10.28 0.97 -10.57
C ARG A 100 10.99 1.64 -11.75
N ILE A 101 10.45 2.75 -12.24
CA ILE A 101 11.05 3.54 -13.33
C ILE A 101 12.39 4.13 -12.88
N SER A 102 12.46 4.72 -11.70
CA SER A 102 13.67 5.37 -11.17
C SER A 102 14.79 4.37 -10.91
N ILE A 103 14.48 3.20 -10.35
CA ILE A 103 15.44 2.10 -10.13
C ILE A 103 15.99 1.61 -11.47
N ARG A 104 15.13 1.39 -12.49
CA ARG A 104 15.62 0.97 -13.81
C ARG A 104 16.52 1.99 -14.47
N LYS A 105 16.17 3.28 -14.39
CA LYS A 105 17.02 4.37 -14.89
C LYS A 105 18.38 4.38 -14.16
N GLY A 106 18.37 4.25 -12.83
CA GLY A 106 19.58 4.20 -12.02
C GLY A 106 20.48 3.00 -12.33
N LEU A 107 19.89 1.80 -12.50
CA LEU A 107 20.64 0.59 -12.89
C LEU A 107 21.22 0.71 -14.31
N SER A 108 20.48 1.30 -15.25
CA SER A 108 21.00 1.55 -16.60
C SER A 108 22.15 2.55 -16.60
N LEU A 109 22.02 3.64 -15.83
CA LEU A 109 23.08 4.62 -15.63
C LEU A 109 24.31 3.98 -14.98
N LEU A 110 24.12 3.14 -13.97
CA LEU A 110 25.20 2.44 -13.28
C LEU A 110 26.02 1.57 -14.25
N ARG A 111 25.35 0.81 -15.12
CA ARG A 111 26.01 0.03 -16.17
C ARG A 111 26.79 0.93 -17.12
N HIS A 112 26.20 2.04 -17.55
CA HIS A 112 26.84 2.98 -18.48
C HIS A 112 28.10 3.62 -17.88
N VAL A 113 28.02 4.13 -16.64
CA VAL A 113 29.16 4.77 -15.95
C VAL A 113 30.27 3.77 -15.63
N ARG A 114 29.92 2.52 -15.32
CA ARG A 114 30.88 1.43 -15.09
C ARG A 114 31.60 0.98 -16.36
N GLN A 115 30.93 1.00 -17.52
CA GLN A 115 31.44 0.46 -18.79
C GLN A 115 31.94 -0.99 -18.69
N LEU A 116 31.53 -1.71 -17.65
CA LEU A 116 31.93 -3.07 -17.32
C LEU A 116 30.68 -3.80 -16.82
N ASP A 117 30.46 -5.01 -17.34
CA ASP A 117 29.32 -5.84 -16.95
C ASP A 117 29.50 -6.44 -15.54
N VAL A 118 30.73 -6.55 -15.07
CA VAL A 118 31.11 -7.03 -13.74
C VAL A 118 31.54 -5.86 -12.86
N LYS A 119 31.32 -5.96 -11.55
CA LYS A 119 31.78 -4.95 -10.57
C LYS A 119 33.30 -4.78 -10.70
N PRO A 120 33.81 -3.59 -11.08
CA PRO A 120 35.24 -3.38 -11.20
C PRO A 120 35.94 -3.44 -9.86
N GLU A 121 37.19 -3.90 -9.87
CA GLU A 121 38.12 -3.67 -8.76
C GLU A 121 38.44 -2.16 -8.68
N HIS A 122 38.81 -1.70 -7.48
CA HIS A 122 39.00 -0.28 -7.19
C HIS A 122 40.09 0.38 -8.06
N GLU A 123 41.01 -0.43 -8.59
CA GLU A 123 42.14 -0.04 -9.43
C GLU A 123 41.77 0.09 -10.92
N GLN A 124 40.60 -0.43 -11.32
CA GLN A 124 40.15 -0.47 -12.72
C GLN A 124 39.37 0.78 -13.15
N LEU A 125 38.98 1.63 -12.20
CA LEU A 125 38.25 2.88 -12.45
C LEU A 125 39.10 4.07 -12.06
N SER A 126 38.98 5.17 -12.82
CA SER A 126 39.51 6.45 -12.37
C SER A 126 38.78 6.91 -11.09
N PRO A 127 39.44 7.68 -10.20
CA PRO A 127 38.82 8.14 -8.96
C PRO A 127 37.47 8.87 -9.16
N ALA A 128 37.37 9.67 -10.23
CA ALA A 128 36.12 10.37 -10.58
C ALA A 128 35.00 9.41 -11.00
N ARG A 129 35.31 8.36 -11.76
CA ARG A 129 34.33 7.35 -12.16
C ARG A 129 33.86 6.53 -10.97
N LEU A 130 34.78 6.12 -10.11
CA LEU A 130 34.48 5.42 -8.87
C LEU A 130 33.52 6.23 -7.97
N HIS A 131 33.77 7.54 -7.83
CA HIS A 131 32.89 8.43 -7.09
C HIS A 131 31.46 8.41 -7.65
N ASN A 132 31.31 8.54 -8.97
CA ASN A 132 30.02 8.48 -9.64
C ASN A 132 29.31 7.14 -9.43
N VAL A 133 30.04 6.02 -9.59
CA VAL A 133 29.51 4.67 -9.34
C VAL A 133 29.00 4.54 -7.91
N THR A 134 29.80 4.96 -6.94
CA THR A 134 29.43 4.91 -5.51
C THR A 134 28.21 5.76 -5.21
N ALA A 135 28.12 6.96 -5.80
CA ALA A 135 26.97 7.83 -5.64
C ALA A 135 25.68 7.20 -6.18
N ILE A 136 25.74 6.59 -7.37
CA ILE A 136 24.58 5.92 -7.98
C ILE A 136 24.16 4.70 -7.16
N GLU A 137 25.11 3.86 -6.71
CA GLU A 137 24.80 2.71 -5.85
C GLU A 137 24.12 3.13 -4.55
N ARG A 138 24.63 4.18 -3.89
CA ARG A 138 24.03 4.69 -2.66
C ARG A 138 22.61 5.19 -2.89
N MET A 139 22.35 5.91 -3.99
CA MET A 139 21.00 6.36 -4.32
C MET A 139 20.05 5.19 -4.58
N LEU A 140 20.51 4.13 -5.27
CA LEU A 140 19.71 2.93 -5.50
C LEU A 140 19.34 2.22 -4.18
N ILE A 141 20.31 2.07 -3.27
CA ILE A 141 20.08 1.48 -1.94
C ILE A 141 19.06 2.32 -1.16
N GLN A 142 19.20 3.64 -1.17
CA GLN A 142 18.26 4.54 -0.49
C GLN A 142 16.84 4.47 -1.07
N LEU A 143 16.70 4.36 -2.39
CA LEU A 143 15.39 4.15 -3.01
C LEU A 143 14.76 2.82 -2.56
N GLU A 144 15.52 1.73 -2.56
CA GLU A 144 15.02 0.42 -2.12
C GLU A 144 14.66 0.38 -0.63
N GLU A 145 15.43 1.01 0.24
CA GLU A 145 15.10 1.15 1.67
C GLU A 145 13.85 2.00 1.87
N THR A 146 13.72 3.09 1.12
CA THR A 146 12.54 3.97 1.18
C THR A 146 11.30 3.23 0.70
N GLU A 147 11.40 2.47 -0.40
CA GLU A 147 10.30 1.66 -0.92
C GLU A 147 9.85 0.59 0.08
N ARG A 148 10.79 -0.11 0.72
CA ARG A 148 10.46 -1.09 1.77
C ARG A 148 9.76 -0.45 2.97
N SER A 149 10.20 0.73 3.40
CA SER A 149 9.55 1.49 4.48
C SER A 149 8.13 1.90 4.10
N PHE A 150 7.96 2.35 2.85
CA PHE A 150 6.66 2.69 2.27
C PHE A 150 5.71 1.50 2.25
N ASP A 151 6.16 0.33 1.78
CA ASP A 151 5.37 -0.91 1.76
C ASP A 151 4.91 -1.31 3.16
N ALA A 152 5.80 -1.22 4.16
CA ALA A 152 5.47 -1.52 5.55
C ALA A 152 4.41 -0.56 6.13
N PHE A 153 4.52 0.74 5.84
CA PHE A 153 3.53 1.74 6.24
C PHE A 153 2.17 1.48 5.59
N TRP A 154 2.17 1.24 4.27
CA TRP A 154 0.97 0.92 3.50
C TRP A 154 0.25 -0.32 4.05
N MET A 155 0.95 -1.43 4.26
CA MET A 155 0.33 -2.67 4.76
C MET A 155 -0.43 -2.46 6.08
N LYS A 156 0.09 -1.61 6.98
CA LYS A 156 -0.58 -1.29 8.23
C LYS A 156 -1.87 -0.49 7.99
N HIS A 157 -1.81 0.51 7.12
CA HIS A 157 -2.97 1.34 6.79
C HIS A 157 -4.04 0.56 6.03
N GLU A 158 -3.67 -0.17 4.98
CA GLU A 158 -4.55 -1.03 4.18
C GLU A 158 -5.28 -2.06 5.06
N LYS A 159 -4.56 -2.71 5.97
CA LYS A 159 -5.16 -3.65 6.92
C LYS A 159 -6.23 -2.97 7.78
N ARG A 160 -5.95 -1.79 8.33
CA ARG A 160 -6.90 -1.01 9.14
C ARG A 160 -8.16 -0.66 8.34
N LEU A 161 -7.99 -0.15 7.12
CA LEU A 161 -9.09 0.28 6.28
C LEU A 161 -9.93 -0.91 5.77
N THR A 162 -9.28 -2.02 5.42
CA THR A 162 -9.95 -3.27 5.05
C THR A 162 -10.76 -3.85 6.20
N GLN A 163 -10.24 -3.79 7.43
CA GLN A 163 -10.98 -4.20 8.63
C GLN A 163 -12.19 -3.31 8.89
N CYS A 164 -12.05 -1.99 8.69
CA CYS A 164 -13.18 -1.06 8.73
C CYS A 164 -14.26 -1.47 7.71
N LEU A 165 -13.88 -1.71 6.45
CA LEU A 165 -14.81 -2.12 5.40
C LEU A 165 -15.56 -3.41 5.75
N LYS A 166 -14.86 -4.41 6.29
CA LYS A 166 -15.47 -5.66 6.76
C LYS A 166 -16.49 -5.40 7.88
N LEU A 167 -16.15 -4.54 8.84
CA LEU A 167 -17.06 -4.14 9.91
C LEU A 167 -18.29 -3.40 9.36
N ARG A 168 -18.12 -2.46 8.43
CA ARG A 168 -19.22 -1.70 7.82
C ARG A 168 -20.17 -2.64 7.05
N ARG A 169 -19.64 -3.59 6.27
CA ARG A 169 -20.43 -4.61 5.57
C ARG A 169 -21.22 -5.49 6.53
N PHE A 170 -20.60 -5.84 7.65
CA PHE A 170 -21.26 -6.56 8.72
C PHE A 170 -22.39 -5.72 9.33
N GLU A 171 -22.16 -4.47 9.71
CA GLU A 171 -23.19 -3.61 10.29
C GLU A 171 -24.36 -3.34 9.35
N ASP A 172 -24.10 -3.20 8.05
CA ASP A 172 -25.14 -3.07 7.02
C ASP A 172 -26.00 -4.34 6.88
N SER A 173 -25.34 -5.50 6.79
CA SER A 173 -26.03 -6.79 6.73
C SER A 173 -26.85 -7.05 7.99
N PHE A 174 -26.41 -6.52 9.14
CA PHE A 174 -27.05 -6.72 10.44
C PHE A 174 -28.33 -5.90 10.52
N ARG A 175 -28.27 -4.64 10.07
CA ARG A 175 -29.44 -3.78 9.96
C ARG A 175 -30.51 -4.40 9.06
N LYS A 176 -30.13 -4.95 7.92
CA LYS A 176 -31.05 -5.68 7.02
C LYS A 176 -31.70 -6.88 7.71
N LEU A 177 -30.92 -7.65 8.45
CA LEU A 177 -31.42 -8.79 9.21
C LEU A 177 -32.42 -8.34 10.30
N GLN A 178 -32.09 -7.31 11.07
CA GLN A 178 -32.98 -6.74 12.10
C GLN A 178 -34.30 -6.24 11.51
N SER A 179 -34.25 -5.48 10.40
CA SER A 179 -35.46 -5.01 9.72
C SER A 179 -36.31 -6.17 9.21
N SER A 180 -35.69 -7.24 8.73
CA SER A 180 -36.42 -8.42 8.27
C SER A 180 -37.07 -9.17 9.44
N PHE A 181 -36.37 -9.30 10.58
CA PHE A 181 -36.98 -9.85 11.80
C PHE A 181 -38.19 -9.05 12.29
N ALA A 182 -38.09 -7.73 12.31
CA ALA A 182 -39.19 -6.87 12.72
C ALA A 182 -40.43 -7.10 11.84
N LYS A 183 -40.24 -7.25 10.52
CA LYS A 183 -41.34 -7.58 9.58
C LYS A 183 -41.97 -8.95 9.88
N HIS A 184 -41.17 -9.98 10.12
CA HIS A 184 -41.68 -11.31 10.45
C HIS A 184 -42.42 -11.34 11.80
N MET A 185 -41.93 -10.60 12.79
CA MET A 185 -42.62 -10.47 14.08
C MET A 185 -43.99 -9.83 13.90
N ILE A 186 -44.07 -8.67 13.23
CA ILE A 186 -45.35 -7.99 12.97
C ILE A 186 -46.33 -8.92 12.25
N HIS A 187 -45.87 -9.62 11.21
CA HIS A 187 -46.71 -10.59 10.49
C HIS A 187 -47.29 -11.67 11.41
N LEU A 188 -46.46 -12.28 12.27
CA LEU A 188 -46.91 -13.30 13.23
C LEU A 188 -47.83 -12.73 14.32
N GLU A 189 -47.70 -11.44 14.67
CA GLU A 189 -48.64 -10.79 15.59
C GLU A 189 -50.00 -10.53 14.97
N GLU A 190 -50.03 -10.13 13.70
CA GLU A 190 -51.25 -9.85 12.93
C GLU A 190 -52.00 -11.14 12.54
N HIS A 191 -51.29 -12.27 12.38
CA HIS A 191 -51.84 -13.53 11.86
C HIS A 191 -51.91 -14.62 12.95
N ARG A 192 -52.66 -14.36 14.04
CA ARG A 192 -52.85 -15.29 15.17
C ARG A 192 -54.16 -16.08 15.14
N GLU A 193 -54.98 -15.89 14.12
CA GLU A 193 -56.28 -16.56 14.00
C GLU A 193 -56.12 -18.07 13.76
N VAL A 194 -56.99 -18.87 14.39
CA VAL A 194 -57.03 -20.34 14.22
C VAL A 194 -58.20 -20.77 13.30
N GLY A 195 -59.15 -19.86 13.05
CA GLY A 195 -60.37 -20.11 12.29
C GLY A 195 -61.51 -20.69 13.13
N ASP A 196 -62.75 -20.42 12.73
CA ASP A 196 -63.98 -20.86 13.41
C ASP A 196 -64.58 -22.15 12.81
N GLY A 197 -63.88 -22.78 11.87
CA GLY A 197 -64.30 -24.02 11.23
C GLY A 197 -63.22 -24.63 10.33
N PRO A 198 -63.39 -25.90 9.92
CA PRO A 198 -62.35 -26.67 9.23
C PRO A 198 -61.89 -26.03 7.92
N LYS A 199 -62.82 -25.46 7.13
CA LYS A 199 -62.50 -24.79 5.87
C LYS A 199 -61.64 -23.53 6.06
N LYS A 200 -61.91 -22.74 7.12
CA LYS A 200 -61.13 -21.54 7.43
C LYS A 200 -59.77 -21.90 8.03
N ALA A 201 -59.72 -22.93 8.88
CA ALA A 201 -58.47 -23.48 9.43
C ALA A 201 -57.53 -24.00 8.32
N GLU A 202 -58.06 -24.71 7.33
CA GLU A 202 -57.28 -25.20 6.18
C GLU A 202 -56.70 -24.07 5.33
N GLN A 203 -57.50 -23.01 5.07
CA GLN A 203 -57.03 -21.81 4.38
C GLN A 203 -55.92 -21.08 5.14
N LEU A 204 -56.06 -20.94 6.46
CA LEU A 204 -55.05 -20.33 7.33
C LEU A 204 -53.77 -21.16 7.37
N ALA A 205 -53.88 -22.50 7.42
CA ALA A 205 -52.74 -23.40 7.37
C ALA A 205 -51.97 -23.30 6.04
N GLN A 206 -52.69 -23.17 4.92
CA GLN A 206 -52.08 -23.02 3.60
C GLN A 206 -51.35 -21.67 3.46
N ALA A 207 -51.97 -20.58 3.94
CA ALA A 207 -51.33 -19.26 3.98
C ALA A 207 -50.08 -19.25 4.89
N HIS A 208 -50.14 -19.93 6.04
CA HIS A 208 -48.99 -20.07 6.94
C HIS A 208 -47.87 -20.90 6.30
N ALA A 209 -48.20 -21.96 5.54
CA ALA A 209 -47.20 -22.76 4.83
C ALA A 209 -46.45 -21.94 3.75
N GLU A 210 -47.16 -21.07 3.02
CA GLU A 210 -46.54 -20.12 2.08
C GLU A 210 -45.64 -19.11 2.79
N TYR A 211 -46.07 -18.58 3.93
CA TYR A 211 -45.23 -17.71 4.77
C TYR A 211 -43.97 -18.44 5.27
N CYS A 212 -44.07 -19.68 5.74
CA CYS A 212 -42.92 -20.47 6.18
C CYS A 212 -41.87 -20.61 5.08
N GLN A 213 -42.27 -20.82 3.82
CA GLN A 213 -41.35 -20.88 2.69
C GLN A 213 -40.58 -19.55 2.50
N GLN A 214 -41.27 -18.41 2.64
CA GLN A 214 -40.63 -17.09 2.56
C GLN A 214 -39.69 -16.85 3.76
N ALA A 215 -40.09 -17.27 4.96
CA ALA A 215 -39.29 -17.15 6.18
C ALA A 215 -38.05 -18.06 6.19
N MET A 216 -38.02 -19.17 5.43
CA MET A 216 -36.82 -20.00 5.30
C MET A 216 -35.62 -19.25 4.67
N VAL A 217 -35.88 -18.25 3.82
CA VAL A 217 -34.81 -17.39 3.27
C VAL A 217 -34.08 -16.63 4.38
N LEU A 218 -34.83 -16.19 5.40
CA LEU A 218 -34.28 -15.56 6.59
C LEU A 218 -33.36 -16.50 7.37
N TYR A 219 -33.74 -17.77 7.49
CA TYR A 219 -32.97 -18.80 8.18
C TYR A 219 -31.62 -19.04 7.51
N ALA A 220 -31.61 -19.17 6.17
CA ALA A 220 -30.37 -19.27 5.39
C ALA A 220 -29.47 -18.04 5.58
N PHE A 221 -30.07 -16.84 5.66
CA PHE A 221 -29.34 -15.61 5.91
C PHE A 221 -28.71 -15.58 7.31
N VAL A 222 -29.43 -16.04 8.34
CA VAL A 222 -28.95 -16.15 9.73
C VAL A 222 -27.79 -17.13 9.87
N LEU A 223 -27.85 -18.26 9.16
CA LEU A 223 -26.76 -19.25 9.13
C LEU A 223 -25.49 -18.67 8.48
N SER A 224 -25.63 -17.99 7.34
CA SER A 224 -24.52 -17.22 6.73
C SER A 224 -23.98 -16.13 7.68
N TYR A 225 -24.88 -15.50 8.44
CA TYR A 225 -24.55 -14.48 9.43
C TYR A 225 -23.64 -15.01 10.54
N ARG A 226 -23.94 -16.20 11.05
CA ARG A 226 -23.16 -16.88 12.09
C ARG A 226 -21.74 -17.18 11.62
N TYR A 227 -21.57 -17.56 10.35
CA TYR A 227 -20.26 -17.80 9.73
C TYR A 227 -19.45 -16.51 9.55
N CYS A 228 -20.11 -15.44 9.07
CA CYS A 228 -19.49 -14.14 8.86
C CYS A 228 -19.07 -13.48 10.19
N TYR A 229 -19.90 -13.60 11.23
CA TYR A 229 -19.59 -13.16 12.58
C TYR A 229 -18.37 -13.86 13.17
N HIS A 230 -18.22 -15.17 12.97
CA HIS A 230 -17.03 -15.90 13.41
C HIS A 230 -15.75 -15.37 12.76
N SER A 231 -15.80 -15.00 11.48
CA SER A 231 -14.68 -14.41 10.74
C SER A 231 -14.34 -12.99 11.19
N CYS A 232 -15.33 -12.24 11.67
CA CYS A 232 -15.18 -10.86 12.16
C CYS A 232 -15.02 -10.74 13.68
N ARG A 233 -15.02 -11.86 14.42
CA ARG A 233 -15.01 -11.87 15.91
C ARG A 233 -13.80 -11.15 16.52
N SER A 234 -12.66 -11.12 15.84
CA SER A 234 -11.46 -10.40 16.28
C SER A 234 -11.57 -8.87 16.10
N ILE A 235 -12.54 -8.40 15.31
CA ILE A 235 -12.74 -7.00 14.92
C ILE A 235 -14.00 -6.42 15.59
N ALA A 236 -15.01 -7.26 15.84
CA ALA A 236 -16.26 -6.85 16.47
C ALA A 236 -16.07 -6.51 17.96
N SER A 237 -16.53 -5.33 18.38
CA SER A 237 -16.63 -4.95 19.80
C SER A 237 -17.38 -6.03 20.61
N ARG A 238 -17.03 -6.21 21.89
CA ARG A 238 -17.74 -7.09 22.84
C ARG A 238 -19.25 -6.85 22.85
N ILE A 239 -19.70 -5.62 22.63
CA ILE A 239 -21.13 -5.25 22.61
C ILE A 239 -21.85 -5.83 21.39
N VAL A 240 -21.22 -5.73 20.21
CA VAL A 240 -21.72 -6.33 18.96
C VAL A 240 -21.75 -7.85 19.09
N SER A 241 -20.73 -8.43 19.73
CA SER A 241 -20.68 -9.87 20.01
C SER A 241 -21.85 -10.38 20.84
N LEU A 242 -22.19 -9.67 21.92
CA LEU A 242 -23.29 -10.04 22.82
C LEU A 242 -24.66 -9.90 22.15
N HIS A 243 -24.88 -8.84 21.36
CA HIS A 243 -26.14 -8.63 20.65
C HIS A 243 -26.36 -9.67 19.56
N VAL A 244 -25.33 -9.98 18.77
CA VAL A 244 -25.41 -10.95 17.68
C VAL A 244 -25.65 -12.36 18.22
N SER A 245 -24.97 -12.74 19.31
CA SER A 245 -25.21 -14.03 19.97
C SER A 245 -26.65 -14.14 20.48
N ARG A 246 -27.19 -13.10 21.12
CA ARG A 246 -28.57 -13.09 21.62
C ARG A 246 -29.60 -13.18 20.51
N ILE A 247 -29.39 -12.46 19.40
CA ILE A 247 -30.29 -12.52 18.24
C ILE A 247 -30.24 -13.91 17.62
N ILE A 248 -29.06 -14.49 17.37
CA ILE A 248 -28.96 -15.87 16.85
C ILE A 248 -29.70 -16.86 17.75
N THR A 249 -29.56 -16.74 19.08
CA THR A 249 -30.27 -17.62 20.02
C THR A 249 -31.79 -17.42 19.99
N VAL A 250 -32.28 -16.18 20.01
CA VAL A 250 -33.72 -15.89 19.98
C VAL A 250 -34.34 -16.37 18.66
N VAL A 251 -33.64 -16.19 17.55
CA VAL A 251 -34.08 -16.61 16.22
C VAL A 251 -34.13 -18.13 16.10
N PHE A 252 -33.11 -18.81 16.62
CA PHE A 252 -33.10 -20.26 16.66
C PHE A 252 -34.29 -20.78 17.49
N VAL A 253 -34.58 -20.16 18.65
CA VAL A 253 -35.73 -20.53 19.49
C VAL A 253 -37.06 -20.27 18.78
N ILE A 254 -37.27 -19.09 18.19
CA ILE A 254 -38.52 -18.76 17.48
C ILE A 254 -38.76 -19.73 16.32
N ILE A 255 -37.73 -20.06 15.55
CA ILE A 255 -37.87 -20.94 14.38
C ILE A 255 -38.03 -22.41 14.80
N THR A 256 -37.36 -22.86 15.86
CA THR A 256 -37.51 -24.25 16.36
C THR A 256 -38.90 -24.49 16.97
N PHE A 257 -39.57 -23.44 17.44
CA PHE A 257 -40.92 -23.54 18.02
C PHE A 257 -42.05 -23.16 17.04
N ALA A 258 -41.73 -22.57 15.87
CA ALA A 258 -42.70 -22.20 14.83
C ALA A 258 -42.79 -23.23 13.68
N LEU A 259 -41.89 -24.21 13.65
CA LEU A 259 -41.92 -25.42 12.80
C LEU A 259 -42.37 -26.62 13.64
#